data_AF-A0A2A2V3I8-F1
#
_entry.id   AF-A0A2A2V3I8-F1
#
_cell.length_a   1.000
_cell.length_b   1.000
_cell.length_c   1.000
_cell.angle_alpha   90.00
_cell.angle_beta   90.00
_cell.angle_gamma   90.00
#
_symmetry.space_group_name_H-M   'P 1'
#
loop_
_entity.id
_entity.type
_entity.pdbx_description
1 polymer ?
#
loop_
_entity_poly.entity_id
_entity_poly.type
_entity_poly.pdbx_seq_one_letter_code
_entity_poly.pdbx_strand_id
1 'polypeptide(L)'
;MFDFQDLFQWDRFITPTIIKTFYWLVIAVIVLFGISGILWSLTAMAISPFVGFIQLLASIASMFVGIVFSRIIAEFILIVFRINEHLGAIRDRDGGMH
;
A
#
# COMPACT_ATOMS: atom_id res chain seq x y z
N MET A 1 19.28 -10.25 26.88
CA MET A 1 17.93 -9.74 27.15
C MET A 1 17.55 -8.87 25.97
N PHE A 2 16.80 -9.42 25.01
CA PHE A 2 16.13 -8.65 23.97
C PHE A 2 14.68 -8.56 24.41
N ASP A 3 14.32 -7.41 24.97
CA ASP A 3 12.97 -7.20 25.46
C ASP A 3 12.08 -6.86 24.26
N PHE A 4 11.22 -7.79 23.86
CA PHE A 4 10.27 -7.59 22.75
C PHE A 4 9.27 -6.45 23.05
N GLN A 5 9.18 -6.00 24.31
CA GLN A 5 8.40 -4.84 24.71
C GLN A 5 9.00 -3.51 24.21
N ASP A 6 10.32 -3.42 24.06
CA ASP A 6 10.99 -2.24 23.47
C ASP A 6 10.79 -2.15 21.95
N LEU A 7 10.62 -3.30 21.28
CA LEU A 7 10.21 -3.34 19.87
C LEU A 7 8.78 -2.81 19.66
N PHE A 8 7.91 -2.92 20.67
CA PHE A 8 6.56 -2.35 20.65
C PHE A 8 6.50 -0.85 21.00
N GLN A 9 7.52 -0.30 21.68
CA GLN A 9 7.68 1.16 21.83
C GLN A 9 8.23 1.82 20.56
N TRP A 10 8.91 1.04 19.69
CA TRP A 10 9.36 1.46 18.37
C TRP A 10 8.19 1.78 17.42
N ASP A 11 7.01 1.15 17.57
CA ASP A 11 5.86 1.31 16.66
C ASP A 11 5.40 2.77 16.49
N ARG A 12 5.43 3.60 17.54
CA ARG A 12 4.95 4.99 17.44
C ARG A 12 5.85 5.87 16.56
N PHE A 13 7.16 5.58 16.51
CA PHE A 13 8.12 6.31 15.67
C PHE A 13 8.37 5.65 14.32
N ILE A 14 8.23 4.33 14.22
CA ILE A 14 8.26 3.61 12.95
C ILE A 14 7.11 4.04 12.04
N THR A 15 5.89 4.12 12.59
CA THR A 15 4.63 4.27 11.84
C THR A 15 4.68 5.36 10.75
N PRO A 16 5.10 6.62 11.04
CA PRO A 16 5.13 7.66 10.00
C PRO A 16 6.13 7.37 8.86
N THR A 17 7.26 6.74 9.16
CA THR A 17 8.30 6.43 8.16
C THR A 17 7.93 5.20 7.32
N ILE A 18 7.39 4.15 7.96
CA ILE A 18 6.96 2.93 7.25
C ILE A 18 5.86 3.23 6.25
N ILE A 19 4.89 4.08 6.61
CA ILE A 19 3.77 4.36 5.70
C ILE A 19 4.22 5.05 4.43
N LYS A 20 5.17 6.01 4.52
CA LYS A 20 5.73 6.68 3.34
C LYS A 20 6.47 5.69 2.43
N THR A 21 7.25 4.79 3.02
CA THR A 21 7.97 3.74 2.29
C THR A 21 7.01 2.74 1.65
N PHE A 22 5.97 2.33 2.38
CA PHE A 22 4.95 1.41 1.88
C PHE A 22 4.15 2.00 0.71
N TYR A 23 3.77 3.28 0.79
CA TYR A 23 3.09 3.97 -0.32
C TYR A 23 3.93 3.95 -1.61
N TRP A 24 5.22 4.29 -1.51
CA TRP A 24 6.13 4.25 -2.66
C TRP A 24 6.32 2.83 -3.20
N LEU A 25 6.39 1.83 -2.31
CA LEU A 25 6.48 0.42 -2.67
C LEU A 25 5.23 -0.05 -3.43
N VAL A 26 4.03 0.30 -2.97
CA VAL A 26 2.78 -0.05 -3.64
C VAL A 26 2.71 0.58 -5.03
N ILE A 27 3.12 1.86 -5.18
CA ILE A 27 3.19 2.50 -6.49
C ILE A 27 4.18 1.77 -7.40
N ALA A 28 5.38 1.45 -6.91
CA ALA A 28 6.38 0.73 -7.70
C ALA A 28 5.83 -0.61 -8.20
N VAL A 29 5.13 -1.34 -7.33
CA VAL A 29 4.47 -2.61 -7.67
C VAL A 29 3.40 -2.42 -8.74
N ILE A 30 2.53 -1.40 -8.62
CA ILE A 30 1.49 -1.11 -9.63
C ILE A 30 2.11 -0.77 -10.99
N VAL A 31 3.18 0.03 -11.00
CA VAL A 31 3.87 0.39 -12.23
C VAL A 31 4.54 -0.84 -12.86
N LEU A 32 5.20 -1.68 -12.07
CA LEU A 32 5.82 -2.92 -12.55
C LEU A 32 4.78 -3.88 -13.12
N PHE A 33 3.64 -4.06 -12.44
CA PHE A 33 2.53 -4.87 -12.95
C PHE A 33 1.89 -4.26 -14.20
N GLY A 34 1.75 -2.94 -14.27
CA GLY A 34 1.25 -2.24 -15.46
C GLY A 34 2.14 -2.48 -16.67
N ILE A 35 3.46 -2.31 -16.53
CA ILE A 35 4.44 -2.58 -17.59
C ILE A 35 4.41 -4.06 -17.98
N SER A 36 4.37 -4.97 -16.99
CA SER A 36 4.30 -6.41 -17.24
C SER A 36 3.02 -6.79 -17.99
N GLY A 37 1.88 -6.19 -17.64
CA GLY A 37 0.59 -6.39 -18.31
C GLY A 37 0.62 -5.92 -19.77
N ILE A 38 1.29 -4.79 -20.05
CA ILE A 38 1.50 -4.33 -21.43
C ILE A 38 2.34 -5.33 -22.23
N LEU A 39 3.46 -5.81 -21.67
CA LEU A 39 4.30 -6.82 -22.34
C LEU A 39 3.54 -8.12 -22.60
N TRP A 40 2.75 -8.59 -21.62
CA TRP A 40 1.89 -9.76 -21.77
C TRP A 40 0.79 -9.57 -22.82
N SER A 41 0.21 -8.38 -22.91
CA SER A 41 -0.81 -8.10 -23.93
C SER A 41 -0.23 -8.16 -25.35
N LEU A 42 1.03 -7.75 -25.52
CA LEU A 42 1.72 -7.80 -26.81
C LEU A 42 2.05 -9.24 -27.22
N THR A 43 2.42 -10.12 -26.28
CA THR A 43 2.61 -11.55 -26.58
C THR A 43 1.29 -12.25 -26.85
N ALA A 44 0.21 -11.86 -26.17
CA ALA A 44 -1.13 -12.37 -26.44
C ALA A 44 -1.65 -12.02 -27.85
N MET A 45 -1.21 -10.89 -28.43
CA MET A 45 -1.53 -10.53 -29.83
C MET A 45 -0.94 -11.52 -30.84
N ALA A 46 0.15 -12.23 -30.50
CA ALA A 46 0.74 -13.23 -31.38
C ALA A 46 -0.13 -14.49 -31.52
N ILE A 47 -0.97 -14.79 -30.52
CA ILE A 47 -1.93 -15.89 -30.56
C ILE A 47 -3.25 -15.41 -31.16
N SER A 48 -3.77 -14.29 -30.67
CA SER A 48 -4.98 -13.67 -31.20
C SER A 48 -4.91 -12.15 -31.08
N PRO A 49 -4.80 -11.41 -32.20
CA PRO A 49 -4.65 -9.96 -32.20
C PRO A 49 -5.78 -9.23 -31.46
N PHE A 50 -7.02 -9.72 -31.60
CA PHE A 50 -8.19 -9.08 -30.99
C PHE A 50 -8.20 -9.17 -29.46
N VAL A 51 -7.85 -10.33 -28.89
CA VAL A 51 -7.78 -10.51 -27.43
C VAL A 51 -6.62 -9.71 -26.85
N GLY A 52 -5.45 -9.76 -27.50
CA GLY A 52 -4.30 -8.98 -27.06
C GLY A 52 -4.57 -7.48 -27.06
N PHE A 53 -5.33 -6.97 -28.04
CA PHE A 53 -5.74 -5.57 -28.09
C PHE A 53 -6.67 -5.17 -26.93
N ILE A 54 -7.69 -5.98 -26.64
CA ILE A 54 -8.57 -5.73 -25.47
C ILE A 54 -7.76 -5.78 -24.17
N GLN A 55 -6.84 -6.75 -24.06
CA GLN A 55 -6.01 -6.93 -22.87
C GLN A 55 -5.02 -5.78 -22.67
N LEU A 56 -4.52 -5.17 -23.75
CA LEU A 56 -3.68 -3.97 -23.71
C LEU A 56 -4.46 -2.77 -23.16
N LEU A 57 -5.67 -2.53 -23.67
CA LEU A 57 -6.55 -1.48 -23.16
C LEU A 57 -6.92 -1.72 -21.70
N ALA A 58 -7.24 -2.96 -21.34
CA ALA A 58 -7.54 -3.36 -19.97
C ALA A 58 -6.33 -3.17 -19.04
N SER A 59 -5.12 -3.48 -19.48
CA SER A 59 -3.89 -3.29 -18.69
C SER A 59 -3.65 -1.81 -18.39
N ILE A 60 -3.80 -0.94 -19.38
CA ILE A 60 -3.69 0.51 -19.20
C ILE A 60 -4.78 1.00 -18.24
N ALA A 61 -6.04 0.61 -18.45
CA ALA A 61 -7.13 0.99 -17.55
C ALA A 61 -6.90 0.51 -16.11
N SER A 62 -6.47 -0.74 -15.94
CA SER A 62 -6.18 -1.32 -14.63
C SER A 62 -5.03 -0.63 -13.90
N MET A 63 -4.04 -0.11 -14.63
CA MET A 63 -2.94 0.67 -14.07
C MET A 63 -3.46 1.99 -13.49
N PHE A 64 -4.32 2.72 -14.22
CA PHE A 64 -4.95 3.94 -13.69
C PHE A 64 -5.82 3.66 -12.46
N VAL A 65 -6.68 2.64 -12.54
CA VAL A 65 -7.51 2.22 -11.41
C VAL A 65 -6.65 1.81 -10.22
N GLY A 66 -5.57 1.06 -10.45
CA GLY A 66 -4.64 0.63 -9.42
C GLY A 66 -3.97 1.80 -8.69
N ILE A 67 -3.52 2.82 -9.43
CA ILE A 67 -2.93 4.03 -8.84
C ILE A 67 -3.94 4.75 -7.93
N VAL A 68 -5.17 4.97 -8.41
CA VAL A 68 -6.23 5.62 -7.63
C VAL A 68 -6.57 4.78 -6.39
N PHE A 69 -6.74 3.46 -6.57
CA PHE A 69 -7.07 2.54 -5.48
C PHE A 69 -5.97 2.47 -4.43
N SER A 70 -4.69 2.59 -4.84
CA SER A 70 -3.56 2.64 -3.90
C SER A 70 -3.67 3.80 -2.92
N ARG A 71 -4.18 4.96 -3.37
CA ARG A 71 -4.38 6.11 -2.49
C ARG A 71 -5.47 5.84 -1.47
N ILE A 72 -6.59 5.26 -1.91
CA ILE A 72 -7.71 4.90 -1.03
C ILE A 72 -7.23 3.94 0.06
N ILE A 73 -6.46 2.91 -0.31
CA ILE A 73 -5.90 1.96 0.67
C ILE A 73 -4.90 2.65 1.60
N ALA A 74 -3.98 3.45 1.06
CA ALA A 74 -2.97 4.14 1.86
C ALA A 74 -3.60 5.09 2.89
N GLU A 75 -4.62 5.85 2.49
CA GLU A 75 -5.40 6.71 3.38
C GLU A 75 -6.16 5.89 4.44
N PHE A 76 -6.78 4.77 4.06
CA PHE A 76 -7.47 3.90 5.00
C PHE A 76 -6.51 3.34 6.06
N ILE A 77 -5.33 2.85 5.65
CA ILE A 77 -4.29 2.36 6.56
C ILE A 77 -3.84 3.49 7.50
N LEU A 78 -3.61 4.70 6.97
CA LEU A 78 -3.23 5.88 7.77
C LEU A 78 -4.27 6.23 8.84
N ILE A 79 -5.56 6.19 8.48
CA ILE A 79 -6.66 6.48 9.41
C ILE A 79 -6.67 5.45 10.55
N VAL A 80 -6.53 4.16 10.24
CA VAL A 80 -6.49 3.09 11.26
C VAL A 80 -5.31 3.28 12.21
N PHE A 81 -4.13 3.56 11.68
CA PHE A 81 -2.95 3.84 12.50
C PHE A 81 -3.12 5.07 13.38
N ARG A 82 -3.65 6.17 12.82
CA ARG A 82 -3.93 7.40 13.56
C ARG A 82 -4.89 7.17 14.73
N ILE A 83 -5.92 6.35 14.53
CA ILE A 83 -6.87 6.00 15.59
C ILE A 83 -6.17 5.23 16.72
N ASN A 84 -5.30 4.27 16.39
CA ASN A 84 -4.56 3.50 17.38
C ASN A 84 -3.65 4.41 18.22
N GLU A 85 -2.96 5.36 17.58
CA GLU A 85 -2.12 6.33 18.28
C GLU A 85 -2.91 7.22 19.25
N HIS A 86 -4.10 7.70 18.83
CA HIS A 86 -4.98 8.50 19.71
C HIS A 86 -5.49 7.70 20.91
N LEU A 87 -5.85 6.42 20.73
CA LEU A 87 -6.30 5.55 21.83
C LEU A 87 -5.15 5.22 22.79
N GLY A 88 -3.94 5.03 22.28
CA GLY A 88 -2.73 4.86 23.09
C GLY A 88 -2.44 6.08 23.97
N ALA A 89 -2.64 7.29 23.44
CA ALA A 89 -2.45 8.54 24.19
C ALA A 89 -3.50 8.76 25.31
N ILE A 90 -4.70 8.20 25.17
CA ILE A 90 -5.73 8.24 26.23
C ILE A 90 -5.37 7.28 27.37
N ARG A 91 -4.88 6.07 27.03
CA ARG A 91 -4.44 5.08 28.03
C ARG A 91 -3.29 5.57 28.91
N ASP A 92 -2.31 6.27 28.34
CA ASP A 92 -1.20 6.87 29.10
C ASP A 92 -1.65 7.99 30.06
N ARG A 93 -2.74 8.70 29.71
CA ARG A 93 -3.29 9.77 30.57
C ARG A 93 -4.09 9.22 31.74
N ASP A 94 -4.82 8.11 31.56
CA ASP A 94 -5.55 7.45 32.65
C ASP A 94 -4.63 6.65 33.59
N GLY A 95 -3.49 6.14 33.09
CA GLY A 95 -2.52 5.38 33.91
C GLY A 95 -1.64 6.23 34.83
N GLY A 96 -1.62 7.56 34.67
CA GLY A 96 -0.75 8.47 35.44
C GLY A 96 -1.38 9.09 36.70
N MET A 97 -2.61 8.69 37.07
CA MET A 97 -3.33 9.24 38.24
C MET A 97 -3.43 8.28 39.44
N HIS A 98 -2.54 7.30 39.55
CA HIS A 98 -2.40 6.44 40.74
C HIS A 98 -0.97 6.40 41.26
#